data_AF-A0A358MC85-F1
#
_entry.id   AF-A0A358MC85-F1
#
_cell.length_a   1.000
_cell.length_b   1.000
_cell.length_c   1.000
_cell.angle_alpha   90.00
_cell.angle_beta   90.00
_cell.angle_gamma   90.00
#
_symmetry.space_group_name_H-M   'P 1'
#
loop_
_entity.id
_entity.type
_entity.pdbx_description
1 polymer ?
#
loop_
_entity_poly.entity_id
_entity_poly.type
_entity_poly.pdbx_seq_one_letter_code
_entity_poly.pdbx_strand_id
1 'polypeptide(L)'
;LKAVPPSIREAALGVGASKMQAIFHHVLPLAMPGILTGTIIGLAQALGETAPLLLIGMVAFVRDFPAAPPEGMFDPAVALPVQVFNFTTRG
;
A
#
# COMPACT_ATOMS: atom_id res chain seq x y z
N LEU A 1 18.04 7.92 1.06
CA LEU A 1 19.15 8.67 1.70
C LEU A 1 19.78 9.76 0.83
N LYS A 2 19.63 9.74 -0.51
CA LYS A 2 19.99 10.89 -1.39
C LYS A 2 19.25 12.19 -1.07
N ALA A 3 18.13 12.11 -0.34
CA ALA A 3 17.32 13.26 0.06
C ALA A 3 17.99 14.15 1.12
N VAL A 4 18.96 13.63 1.88
CA VAL A 4 19.71 14.42 2.87
C VAL A 4 21.06 14.80 2.27
N PRO A 5 21.37 16.11 2.12
CA PRO A 5 22.66 16.55 1.61
C PRO A 5 23.83 16.01 2.46
N PRO A 6 24.92 15.52 1.85
CA PRO A 6 26.09 15.04 2.60
C PRO A 6 26.70 16.11 3.51
N SER A 7 26.57 17.39 3.11
CA SER A 7 27.03 18.55 3.86
C SER A 7 26.45 18.65 5.27
N ILE A 8 25.22 18.18 5.51
CA ILE A 8 24.61 18.17 6.86
C ILE A 8 25.35 17.21 7.79
N ARG A 9 25.72 16.04 7.28
CA ARG A 9 26.50 15.04 8.03
C ARG A 9 27.93 15.51 8.25
N GLU A 10 28.54 16.12 7.23
CA GLU A 10 29.90 16.66 7.31
C GLU A 10 29.99 17.85 8.27
N ALA A 11 29.00 18.75 8.26
CA ALA A 11 28.90 19.84 9.22
C ALA A 11 28.80 19.31 10.65
N ALA A 12 27.91 18.34 10.92
CA ALA A 12 27.75 17.75 12.25
C ALA A 12 29.06 17.11 12.77
N LEU A 13 29.79 16.38 11.90
CA LEU A 13 31.10 15.82 12.25
C LEU A 13 32.16 16.92 12.46
N GLY A 14 32.12 18.00 11.67
CA GLY A 14 33.04 19.14 11.76
C GLY A 14 32.90 19.95 13.04
N VAL A 15 31.72 19.97 13.67
CA VAL A 15 31.51 20.56 15.02
C VAL A 15 31.79 19.59 16.17
N GLY A 16 32.29 18.38 15.87
CA GLY A 16 32.66 17.38 16.88
C GLY A 16 31.56 16.41 17.29
N ALA A 17 30.40 16.38 16.59
CA ALA A 17 29.38 15.37 16.86
C ALA A 17 29.85 13.98 16.39
N SER A 18 29.49 12.93 17.11
CA SER A 18 29.74 11.55 16.68
C SER A 18 28.86 11.17 15.48
N LYS A 19 29.29 10.15 14.71
CA LYS A 19 28.51 9.61 13.58
C LYS A 19 27.09 9.22 13.98
N MET A 20 26.91 8.62 15.16
CA MET A 20 25.60 8.22 15.66
C MET A 20 24.74 9.43 16.04
N GLN A 21 25.33 10.46 16.66
CA GLN A 21 24.60 11.71 16.96
C GLN A 21 24.16 12.43 15.67
N ALA A 22 25.03 12.50 14.66
CA ALA A 22 24.68 13.08 13.36
C ALA A 22 23.53 12.30 12.68
N ILE A 23 23.54 10.97 12.77
CA ILE A 23 22.47 10.13 12.21
C ILE A 23 21.15 10.40 12.94
N PHE A 24 21.11 10.29 14.26
CA PHE A 24 19.84 10.39 15.00
C PHE A 24 19.28 11.81 15.09
N HIS A 25 20.12 12.85 15.16
CA HIS A 25 19.66 14.22 15.37
C HIS A 25 19.51 15.03 14.09
N HIS A 26 20.20 14.66 13.01
CA HIS A 26 20.16 15.42 11.76
C HIS A 26 19.61 14.57 10.61
N VAL A 27 20.28 13.46 10.28
CA VAL A 27 19.95 12.70 9.07
C VAL A 27 18.61 12.00 9.16
N LEU A 28 18.33 11.33 10.29
CA LEU A 28 17.07 10.60 10.48
C LEU A 28 15.86 11.53 10.47
N PRO A 29 15.80 12.62 11.28
CA PRO A 29 14.67 13.55 11.25
C PRO A 29 14.44 14.18 9.86
N LEU A 30 15.51 14.54 9.14
CA LEU A 30 15.41 15.07 7.77
C LEU A 30 14.94 14.03 6.75
N ALA A 31 15.27 12.76 6.94
CA ALA A 31 14.84 11.67 6.05
C ALA A 31 13.42 11.14 6.37
N MET A 32 12.91 11.36 7.59
CA MET A 32 11.64 10.79 8.07
C MET A 32 10.44 11.06 7.14
N PRO A 33 10.18 12.29 6.66
CA PRO A 33 9.04 12.55 5.78
C PRO A 33 9.09 11.72 4.48
N GLY A 34 10.28 11.55 3.90
CA GLY A 34 10.50 10.76 2.70
C GLY A 34 10.35 9.26 2.94
N ILE A 35 10.82 8.76 4.09
CA ILE A 35 10.62 7.36 4.50
C ILE A 35 9.12 7.07 4.67
N LEU A 36 8.40 7.91 5.42
CA LEU A 36 6.96 7.74 5.64
C LEU A 36 6.19 7.72 4.33
N THR A 37 6.48 8.65 3.42
CA THR A 37 5.86 8.69 2.10
C THR A 37 6.14 7.41 1.31
N GLY A 38 7.41 6.97 1.26
CA GLY A 38 7.80 5.74 0.59
C GLY A 38 7.13 4.50 1.18
N THR A 39 7.01 4.43 2.50
CA THR A 39 6.32 3.33 3.20
C THR A 39 4.83 3.31 2.90
N ILE A 40 4.16 4.47 2.92
CA ILE A 40 2.73 4.57 2.58
C ILE A 40 2.48 4.09 1.15
N ILE A 41 3.26 4.57 0.19
CA ILE A 41 3.15 4.17 -1.21
C ILE A 41 3.44 2.67 -1.37
N GLY A 42 4.49 2.17 -0.73
CA GLY A 42 4.84 0.75 -0.80
C GLY A 42 3.74 -0.16 -0.25
N LEU A 43 3.11 0.22 0.86
CA LEU A 43 1.97 -0.51 1.41
C LEU A 43 0.74 -0.42 0.51
N ALA A 44 0.43 0.77 0.00
CA ALA A 44 -0.70 0.96 -0.92
C ALA A 44 -0.53 0.11 -2.20
N GLN A 45 0.69 0.05 -2.74
CA GLN A 45 1.04 -0.78 -3.89
C GLN A 45 0.86 -2.27 -3.57
N ALA A 46 1.43 -2.73 -2.45
CA ALA A 46 1.35 -4.13 -2.04
C ALA A 46 -0.11 -4.57 -1.85
N LEU A 47 -0.96 -3.72 -1.25
CA LEU A 47 -2.39 -3.98 -1.12
C LEU A 47 -3.10 -3.95 -2.48
N GLY A 48 -2.80 -2.99 -3.34
CA GLY A 48 -3.38 -2.88 -4.69
C GLY A 48 -3.07 -4.09 -5.58
N GLU A 49 -1.86 -4.65 -5.49
CA GLU A 49 -1.45 -5.85 -6.23
C GLU A 49 -2.15 -7.13 -5.75
N THR A 50 -2.80 -7.12 -4.58
CA THR A 50 -3.65 -8.25 -4.15
C THR A 50 -5.05 -8.22 -4.78
N ALA A 51 -5.48 -7.12 -5.38
CA ALA A 51 -6.81 -7.03 -6.00
C ALA A 51 -6.99 -8.04 -7.16
N PRO A 52 -6.04 -8.21 -8.11
CA PRO A 52 -6.12 -9.26 -9.12
C PRO A 52 -6.19 -10.68 -8.53
N LEU A 53 -5.44 -10.94 -7.44
CA LEU A 53 -5.47 -12.25 -6.77
C LEU A 53 -6.86 -12.54 -6.18
N LEU A 54 -7.47 -11.54 -5.52
CA LEU A 54 -8.83 -11.65 -5.01
C LEU A 54 -9.84 -11.89 -6.14
N LEU A 55 -9.73 -11.15 -7.25
CA LEU A 55 -10.59 -11.33 -8.42
C LEU A 55 -10.48 -12.75 -9.00
N ILE A 56 -9.25 -13.26 -9.17
CA ILE A 56 -9.01 -14.61 -9.68
C ILE A 56 -9.58 -15.67 -8.72
N GLY A 57 -9.29 -15.55 -7.41
CA GLY A 57 -9.76 -16.52 -6.41
C GLY A 57 -11.28 -16.60 -6.41
N MET A 58 -11.94 -15.47 -6.51
CA MET A 58 -13.39 -15.43 -6.43
C MET A 58 -14.09 -15.80 -7.74
N VAL A 59 -13.52 -15.57 -8.92
CA VAL A 59 -13.99 -16.25 -10.16
C VAL A 59 -13.80 -17.77 -10.06
N ALA A 60 -12.74 -18.24 -9.39
CA ALA A 60 -12.48 -19.67 -9.23
C ALA A 60 -13.40 -20.35 -8.20
N PHE A 61 -13.83 -19.65 -7.14
CA PHE A 61 -14.59 -20.21 -6.02
C PHE A 61 -16.07 -19.77 -5.95
N VAL A 62 -16.48 -18.67 -6.59
CA VAL A 62 -17.87 -18.17 -6.60
C VAL A 62 -18.41 -18.29 -8.03
N ARG A 63 -18.99 -19.45 -8.36
CA ARG A 63 -19.60 -19.70 -9.68
C ARG A 63 -21.07 -19.28 -9.76
N ASP A 64 -21.75 -19.19 -8.63
CA ASP A 64 -23.20 -19.02 -8.60
C ASP A 64 -23.58 -17.63 -8.07
N PHE A 65 -24.38 -16.91 -8.86
CA PHE A 65 -25.01 -15.67 -8.44
C PHE A 65 -26.11 -16.00 -7.42
N PRO A 66 -26.27 -15.21 -6.34
CA PRO A 66 -27.38 -15.40 -5.42
C PRO A 66 -28.71 -15.30 -6.17
N ALA A 67 -29.64 -16.22 -5.90
CA ALA A 67 -30.97 -16.22 -6.50
C ALA A 67 -31.72 -14.91 -6.16
N ALA A 68 -32.70 -14.51 -6.98
CA ALA A 68 -33.48 -13.30 -6.70
C ALA A 68 -34.19 -13.41 -5.34
N PRO A 69 -34.35 -12.30 -4.58
CA PRO A 69 -35.15 -12.32 -3.35
C PRO A 69 -36.55 -12.87 -3.62
N PRO A 70 -37.12 -13.71 -2.73
CA PRO A 70 -36.69 -13.97 -1.35
C PRO A 70 -35.71 -15.15 -1.18
N GLU A 71 -35.38 -15.88 -2.25
CA GLU A 71 -34.68 -17.17 -2.16
C GLU A 71 -33.16 -17.02 -1.98
N GLY A 72 -32.52 -16.02 -2.61
CA GLY A 72 -31.06 -15.80 -2.50
C GLY A 72 -30.64 -14.70 -1.53
N MET A 73 -31.49 -14.32 -0.58
CA MET A 73 -31.11 -13.35 0.47
C MET A 73 -30.00 -13.86 1.40
N PHE A 74 -29.84 -15.17 1.52
CA PHE A 74 -28.82 -15.82 2.34
C PHE A 74 -27.75 -16.55 1.50
N ASP A 75 -27.79 -16.41 0.18
CA ASP A 75 -26.77 -16.97 -0.70
C ASP A 75 -25.44 -16.21 -0.53
N PRO A 76 -24.29 -16.86 -0.78
CA PRO A 76 -22.98 -16.20 -0.70
C PRO A 76 -22.93 -15.00 -1.65
N ALA A 77 -23.03 -13.79 -1.09
CA ALA A 77 -23.05 -12.57 -1.89
C ALA A 77 -21.69 -12.36 -2.54
N VAL A 78 -21.70 -12.27 -3.87
CA VAL A 78 -20.54 -11.91 -4.69
C VAL A 78 -20.02 -10.53 -4.22
N ALA A 79 -18.73 -10.42 -3.90
CA ALA A 79 -18.16 -9.18 -3.37
C ALA A 79 -18.48 -7.97 -4.29
N LEU A 80 -18.72 -6.79 -3.72
CA LEU A 80 -19.03 -5.59 -4.53
C LEU A 80 -18.03 -5.30 -5.68
N PRO A 81 -16.71 -5.54 -5.52
CA PRO A 81 -15.75 -5.34 -6.60
C PRO A 81 -16.00 -6.20 -7.86
N VAL A 82 -16.62 -7.37 -7.71
CA VAL A 82 -16.94 -8.27 -8.84
C VAL A 82 -18.05 -7.73 -9.68
N GLN A 83 -19.06 -7.18 -9.02
CA GLN A 83 -20.21 -6.61 -9.69
C GLN A 83 -19.75 -5.43 -10.53
N VAL A 84 -18.81 -4.62 -10.01
CA VAL A 84 -18.17 -3.55 -10.77
C VAL A 84 -17.40 -4.11 -11.97
N PHE A 85 -16.49 -5.07 -11.79
CA PHE A 85 -15.70 -5.65 -12.90
C PHE A 85 -16.58 -6.26 -14.01
N ASN A 86 -17.62 -7.01 -13.64
CA ASN A 86 -18.54 -7.60 -14.59
C ASN A 86 -19.38 -6.55 -15.32
N PHE A 87 -19.72 -5.44 -14.66
CA PHE A 87 -20.40 -4.31 -15.29
C PHE A 87 -19.48 -3.60 -16.30
N THR A 88 -18.20 -3.43 -15.99
CA THR A 88 -17.23 -2.85 -16.93
C THR A 88 -16.87 -3.78 -18.09
N THR A 89 -16.98 -5.10 -17.93
CA THR A 89 -16.62 -6.07 -18.98
C THR A 89 -17.82 -6.46 -19.88
N ARG A 90 -19.05 -6.09 -19.50
CA ARG A 90 -20.30 -6.35 -20.25
C ARG A 90 -20.83 -5.15 -21.05
N GLY A 91 -20.11 -4.02 -21.06
CA GLY A 91 -20.31 -2.91 -22.01
C GLY A 91 -19.27 -2.94 -23.11
#